data_AF-A0AAV5SQL3-F1
#
_entry.id   AF-A0AAV5SQL3-F1
#
_cell.length_a   1.000
_cell.length_b   1.000
_cell.length_c   1.000
_cell.angle_alpha   90.00
_cell.angle_beta   90.00
_cell.angle_gamma   90.00
#
_symmetry.space_group_name_H-M   'P 1'
#
loop_
_entity.id
_entity.type
_entity.pdbx_description
1 polymer ?
#
loop_
_entity_poly.entity_id
_entity_poly.type
_entity_poly.pdbx_seq_one_letter_code
_entity_poly.pdbx_strand_id
1 'polypeptide(L)'
;PNIYSVIMTTDNNLLGSGDQEAQLEEALKVVRREAFEMKRWLDRERLIDALKHAQTMLGELKTNTLSPKFYYRLYIDSTNELQHLESFLTDLAQRGKCPLELYENVQYAQSIVPRLYLMITLGAVHIRSG
;
A
#
# COMPACT_ATOMS: atom_id res chain seq x y z
N PRO A 1 31.37 -11.36 5.39
CA PRO A 1 30.64 -10.34 4.59
C PRO A 1 29.37 -9.88 5.32
N ASN A 2 29.26 -8.59 5.63
CA ASN A 2 28.07 -8.05 6.28
C ASN A 2 26.91 -8.05 5.27
N ILE A 3 25.69 -8.42 5.67
CA ILE A 3 24.51 -8.36 4.80
C ILE A 3 24.37 -6.96 4.19
N TYR A 4 24.68 -5.92 4.97
CA TYR A 4 24.72 -4.53 4.50
C TYR A 4 25.71 -4.30 3.34
N SER A 5 26.89 -4.94 3.36
CA SER A 5 27.86 -4.79 2.26
C SER A 5 27.45 -5.54 1.00
N VAL A 6 26.67 -6.62 1.11
CA VAL A 6 26.18 -7.39 -0.04
C VAL A 6 24.99 -6.70 -0.71
N ILE A 7 24.10 -6.09 0.08
CA ILE A 7 22.95 -5.33 -0.43
C ILE A 7 23.41 -4.03 -1.11
N MET A 8 24.38 -3.31 -0.51
CA MET A 8 24.90 -2.05 -1.07
C MET A 8 25.79 -2.24 -2.30
N THR A 9 26.38 -3.42 -2.54
CA THR A 9 27.06 -3.71 -3.82
C THR A 9 26.12 -3.81 -5.02
N THR A 10 24.80 -3.89 -4.78
CA THR A 10 23.83 -3.69 -5.85
C THR A 10 23.56 -2.20 -5.92
N ASP A 11 24.50 -1.45 -6.49
CA ASP A 11 24.33 -0.06 -6.90
C ASP A 11 23.20 0.00 -7.96
N ASN A 12 21.95 -0.07 -7.49
CA ASN A 12 20.76 0.17 -8.30
C ASN A 12 20.48 1.68 -8.44
N ASN A 13 21.46 2.54 -8.15
CA ASN A 13 21.42 3.96 -8.47
C ASN A 13 21.61 4.15 -9.98
N LEU A 14 20.59 3.78 -10.77
CA LEU A 14 20.54 4.11 -12.20
C LEU A 14 20.29 5.61 -12.44
N LEU A 15 19.90 6.36 -11.41
CA LEU A 15 19.39 7.73 -11.52
C LEU A 15 20.19 8.68 -10.62
N GLY A 16 20.38 9.92 -11.08
CA GLY A 16 20.94 11.01 -10.27
C GLY A 16 20.03 11.34 -9.08
N SER A 17 20.57 11.96 -8.03
CA SER A 17 19.80 12.30 -6.83
C SER A 17 18.57 13.18 -7.10
N GLY A 18 18.67 14.12 -8.04
CA GLY A 18 17.55 14.96 -8.47
C GLY A 18 16.47 14.18 -9.24
N ASP A 19 16.87 13.22 -10.06
CA ASP A 19 15.94 12.36 -10.80
C ASP A 19 15.20 11.40 -9.86
N GLN A 20 15.89 10.90 -8.83
CA GLN A 20 15.29 10.09 -7.76
C GLN A 20 14.22 10.87 -6.98
N GLU A 21 14.48 12.14 -6.68
CA GLU A 21 13.53 13.01 -5.97
C GLU A 21 12.30 13.32 -6.83
N ALA A 22 12.50 13.62 -8.11
CA ALA A 22 11.40 13.82 -9.05
C ALA A 22 10.54 12.56 -9.21
N GLN A 23 11.17 11.40 -9.34
CA GLN A 23 10.45 10.13 -9.45
C GLN A 23 9.66 9.81 -8.16
N LEU A 24 10.27 10.03 -6.99
CA LEU A 24 9.60 9.85 -5.71
C LEU A 24 8.37 10.76 -5.62
N GLU A 25 8.50 12.05 -5.95
CA GLU A 25 7.38 12.98 -5.83
C GLU A 25 6.23 12.60 -6.77
N GLU A 26 6.52 12.08 -7.96
CA GLU A 26 5.47 11.61 -8.86
C GLU A 26 4.73 10.38 -8.30
N ALA A 27 5.47 9.41 -7.76
CA ALA A 27 4.86 8.28 -7.07
C ALA A 27 4.02 8.72 -5.86
N LEU A 28 4.53 9.66 -5.06
CA LEU A 28 3.82 10.21 -3.90
C LEU A 28 2.56 11.00 -4.30
N LYS A 29 2.55 11.70 -5.43
CA LYS A 29 1.32 12.33 -5.94
C LYS A 29 0.24 11.30 -6.25
N VAL A 30 0.61 10.17 -6.87
CA VAL A 30 -0.33 9.07 -7.11
C VAL A 30 -0.83 8.52 -5.79
N VAL A 31 0.07 8.23 -4.84
CA VAL A 31 -0.29 7.73 -3.51
C VAL A 31 -1.31 8.65 -2.83
N ARG A 32 -1.02 9.95 -2.76
CA ARG A 32 -1.91 10.94 -2.11
C ARG A 32 -3.27 11.02 -2.81
N ARG A 33 -3.29 11.03 -4.16
CA ARG A 33 -4.53 11.10 -4.94
C ARG A 33 -5.41 9.87 -4.73
N GLU A 34 -4.82 8.68 -4.86
CA GLU A 34 -5.57 7.43 -4.71
C GLU A 34 -6.00 7.20 -3.24
N ALA A 35 -5.17 7.58 -2.27
CA ALA A 35 -5.54 7.55 -0.86
C ALA A 35 -6.73 8.47 -0.55
N PHE A 36 -6.79 9.66 -1.16
CA PHE A 36 -7.91 10.58 -1.00
C PHE A 36 -9.21 9.97 -1.53
N GLU A 37 -9.21 9.42 -2.75
CA GLU A 37 -10.42 8.78 -3.30
C GLU A 37 -10.79 7.51 -2.53
N MET A 38 -9.80 6.72 -2.05
CA MET A 38 -10.04 5.59 -1.16
C MET A 38 -10.85 6.03 0.07
N LYS A 39 -10.38 7.04 0.81
CA LYS A 39 -11.07 7.57 2.01
C LYS A 39 -12.49 8.02 1.69
N ARG A 40 -12.66 8.74 0.57
CA ARG A 40 -13.98 9.20 0.10
C ARG A 40 -14.95 8.07 -0.19
N TRP A 41 -14.49 6.93 -0.71
CA TRP A 41 -15.34 5.76 -0.93
C TRP A 41 -15.63 4.99 0.37
N LEU A 42 -14.68 4.97 1.32
CA LEU A 42 -14.91 4.42 2.66
C LEU A 42 -16.02 5.17 3.39
N ASP A 43 -16.04 6.51 3.32
CA ASP A 43 -17.11 7.34 3.91
C ASP A 43 -18.52 6.99 3.38
N ARG A 44 -18.58 6.41 2.18
CA ARG A 44 -19.83 5.98 1.52
C ARG A 44 -20.12 4.49 1.70
N GLU A 45 -19.36 3.80 2.56
CA GLU A 45 -19.39 2.34 2.75
C GLU A 45 -19.21 1.54 1.44
N ARG A 46 -18.56 2.11 0.41
CA ARG A 46 -18.30 1.46 -0.89
C ARG A 46 -16.92 0.80 -0.91
N LEU A 47 -16.83 -0.34 -0.22
CA LEU A 47 -15.57 -1.04 0.07
C LEU A 47 -14.80 -1.49 -1.17
N ILE A 48 -15.49 -2.07 -2.17
CA ILE A 48 -14.82 -2.56 -3.38
C ILE A 48 -14.16 -1.41 -4.17
N ASP A 49 -14.82 -0.26 -4.25
CA ASP A 49 -14.27 0.91 -4.93
C ASP A 49 -13.09 1.51 -4.15
N ALA A 50 -13.20 1.58 -2.83
CA ALA A 50 -12.08 1.96 -1.96
C ALA A 50 -10.87 1.03 -2.14
N LEU A 51 -11.09 -0.29 -2.20
CA LEU A 51 -10.03 -1.28 -2.41
C LEU A 51 -9.35 -1.14 -3.77
N LYS A 52 -10.07 -0.77 -4.84
CA LYS A 52 -9.46 -0.51 -6.15
C LYS A 52 -8.48 0.66 -6.08
N HIS A 53 -8.85 1.75 -5.40
CA HIS A 53 -7.94 2.88 -5.18
C HIS A 53 -6.74 2.48 -4.30
N ALA A 54 -6.97 1.69 -3.24
CA ALA A 54 -5.88 1.15 -2.43
C ALA A 54 -4.92 0.26 -3.24
N GLN A 55 -5.42 -0.56 -4.16
CA GLN A 55 -4.60 -1.38 -5.05
C GLN A 55 -3.73 -0.53 -5.97
N THR A 56 -4.30 0.54 -6.56
CA THR A 56 -3.55 1.48 -7.41
C THR A 56 -2.47 2.20 -6.60
N MET A 57 -2.81 2.71 -5.41
CA MET A 57 -1.87 3.34 -4.47
C MET A 57 -0.68 2.42 -4.15
N LEU A 58 -0.96 1.17 -3.76
CA LEU A 58 0.07 0.16 -3.46
C LEU A 58 0.83 -0.30 -4.71
N GLY A 59 0.32 0.01 -5.90
CA GLY A 59 1.00 -0.25 -7.17
C GLY A 59 2.33 0.51 -7.29
N GLU A 60 2.44 1.68 -6.68
CA GLU A 60 3.66 2.50 -6.68
C GLU A 60 4.83 1.78 -5.99
N LEU A 61 4.55 0.92 -5.00
CA LEU A 61 5.56 0.12 -4.29
C LEU A 61 6.23 -0.94 -5.18
N LYS A 62 5.74 -1.17 -6.40
CA LYS A 62 6.37 -2.09 -7.35
C LYS A 62 7.62 -1.51 -8.02
N THR A 63 7.87 -0.21 -7.86
CA THR A 63 9.04 0.43 -8.44
C THR A 63 10.34 -0.22 -7.94
N ASN A 64 11.27 -0.49 -8.84
CA ASN A 64 12.58 -1.07 -8.54
C ASN A 64 13.74 -0.10 -8.85
N THR A 65 13.42 1.14 -9.24
CA THR A 65 14.40 2.15 -9.67
C THR A 65 14.75 3.16 -8.58
N LEU A 66 13.95 3.23 -7.51
CA LEU A 66 14.26 4.05 -6.34
C LEU A 66 15.35 3.39 -5.50
N SER A 67 16.31 4.19 -5.05
CA SER A 67 17.30 3.76 -4.06
C SER A 67 16.63 3.44 -2.72
N PRO A 68 17.27 2.65 -1.85
CA PRO A 68 16.68 2.23 -0.57
C PRO A 68 16.14 3.40 0.28
N LYS A 69 16.81 4.56 0.26
CA LYS A 69 16.38 5.75 1.00
C LYS A 69 15.04 6.31 0.49
N PHE A 70 14.92 6.50 -0.82
CA PHE A 70 13.70 7.05 -1.42
C PHE A 70 12.56 6.03 -1.43
N TYR A 71 12.87 4.74 -1.65
CA TYR A 71 11.89 3.67 -1.54
C TYR A 71 11.32 3.58 -0.12
N TYR A 72 12.17 3.69 0.91
CA TYR A 72 11.71 3.72 2.30
C TYR A 72 10.73 4.87 2.55
N ARG A 73 10.97 6.04 1.96
CA ARG A 73 10.04 7.17 2.07
C ARG A 73 8.69 6.87 1.42
N LEU A 74 8.70 6.33 0.19
CA LEU A 74 7.49 5.91 -0.50
C LEU A 74 6.70 4.87 0.31
N TYR A 75 7.41 3.90 0.90
CA TYR A 75 6.84 2.87 1.77
C TYR A 75 6.15 3.47 2.99
N ILE A 76 6.80 4.36 3.73
CA ILE A 76 6.22 5.00 4.93
C ILE A 76 4.96 5.78 4.56
N ASP A 77 5.01 6.60 3.51
CA ASP A 77 3.86 7.41 3.12
C ASP A 77 2.70 6.52 2.63
N SER A 78 2.98 5.47 1.84
CA SER A 78 1.95 4.51 1.39
C SER A 78 1.32 3.72 2.54
N THR A 79 2.13 3.27 3.50
CA THR A 79 1.65 2.47 4.63
C THR A 79 0.91 3.31 5.66
N ASN A 80 1.28 4.56 5.86
CA ASN A 80 0.49 5.51 6.66
C ASN A 80 -0.91 5.69 6.09
N GLU A 81 -1.05 5.81 4.75
CA GLU A 81 -2.36 5.89 4.12
C GLU A 81 -3.16 4.58 4.27
N LEU A 82 -2.49 3.44 4.19
CA LEU A 82 -3.11 2.12 4.38
C LEU A 82 -3.66 1.91 5.81
N GLN A 83 -3.08 2.55 6.84
CA GLN A 83 -3.59 2.48 8.22
C GLN A 83 -5.01 3.05 8.35
N HIS A 84 -5.39 4.03 7.52
CA HIS A 84 -6.76 4.53 7.51
C HIS A 84 -7.76 3.47 7.02
N LEU A 85 -7.38 2.68 6.02
CA LEU A 85 -8.18 1.55 5.55
C LEU A 85 -8.29 0.48 6.65
N GLU A 86 -7.18 0.14 7.32
CA GLU A 86 -7.17 -0.82 8.43
C GLU A 86 -8.10 -0.39 9.57
N SER A 87 -8.02 0.89 9.98
CA SER A 87 -8.86 1.44 11.04
C SER A 87 -10.33 1.35 10.67
N PHE A 88 -10.69 1.76 9.45
CA PHE A 88 -12.08 1.67 8.98
C PHE A 88 -12.60 0.23 8.96
N LEU A 89 -11.79 -0.71 8.45
CA LEU A 89 -12.17 -2.12 8.40
C LEU A 89 -12.30 -2.73 9.79
N THR A 90 -11.46 -2.31 10.75
CA THR A 90 -11.56 -2.73 12.15
C THR A 90 -12.88 -2.27 12.77
N ASP A 91 -13.26 -1.00 12.57
CA ASP A 91 -14.52 -0.46 13.07
C ASP A 91 -15.73 -1.16 12.42
N LEU A 92 -15.64 -1.46 11.12
CA LEU A 92 -16.66 -2.20 10.39
C LEU A 92 -16.81 -3.65 10.91
N ALA A 93 -15.69 -4.30 11.21
CA ALA A 93 -15.67 -5.65 11.74
C ALA A 93 -16.25 -5.74 13.15
N GLN A 94 -15.97 -4.77 14.02
CA GLN A 94 -16.60 -4.66 15.35
C GLN A 94 -18.11 -4.46 15.28
N ARG A 95 -18.63 -3.85 14.20
CA ARG A 95 -20.07 -3.74 13.93
C ARG A 95 -20.69 -5.01 13.34
N GLY A 96 -19.92 -6.09 13.20
CA GLY A 96 -20.35 -7.35 12.60
C GLY A 96 -20.54 -7.29 11.09
N LYS A 97 -20.00 -6.28 10.41
CA LYS A 97 -20.19 -6.03 8.98
C LYS A 97 -18.98 -6.39 8.12
N CYS A 98 -17.96 -7.07 8.64
CA CYS A 98 -16.80 -7.45 7.83
C CYS A 98 -17.19 -8.57 6.84
N PRO A 99 -17.29 -8.30 5.53
CA PRO A 99 -17.68 -9.30 4.55
C PRO A 99 -16.49 -10.21 4.28
N LEU A 100 -16.65 -11.52 4.49
CA LEU A 100 -15.71 -12.54 4.02
C LEU A 100 -15.41 -12.39 2.51
N GLU A 101 -16.40 -11.90 1.77
CA GLU A 101 -16.31 -11.58 0.34
C GLU A 101 -15.18 -10.57 0.02
N LEU A 102 -14.78 -9.68 0.94
CA LEU A 102 -13.65 -8.77 0.70
C LEU A 102 -12.33 -9.53 0.58
N TYR A 103 -12.15 -10.59 1.37
CA TYR A 103 -10.96 -11.42 1.28
C TYR A 103 -10.84 -12.10 -0.08
N GLU A 104 -11.95 -12.67 -0.56
CA GLU A 104 -11.98 -13.30 -1.88
C GLU A 104 -11.64 -12.27 -2.96
N ASN A 105 -12.27 -11.09 -2.93
CA ASN A 105 -12.03 -10.03 -3.90
C ASN A 105 -10.56 -9.58 -3.93
N VAL A 106 -9.90 -9.45 -2.77
CA VAL A 106 -8.48 -9.07 -2.70
C VAL A 106 -7.57 -10.18 -3.24
N GLN A 107 -7.92 -11.46 -3.08
CA GLN A 107 -7.10 -12.57 -3.61
C GLN A 107 -7.02 -12.56 -5.14
N TYR A 108 -8.04 -12.05 -5.83
CA TYR A 108 -8.05 -11.87 -7.28
C TYR A 108 -7.26 -10.66 -7.79
N ALA A 109 -6.64 -9.87 -6.90
CA ALA A 109 -5.77 -8.78 -7.31
C ALA A 109 -4.62 -9.30 -8.19
N GLN A 110 -4.48 -8.75 -9.38
CA GLN A 110 -3.52 -9.24 -10.39
C GLN A 110 -2.06 -8.98 -9.99
N SER A 111 -1.80 -7.96 -9.17
CA SER A 111 -0.45 -7.58 -8.78
C SER A 111 -0.09 -8.07 -7.40
N ILE A 112 1.04 -8.79 -7.30
CA ILE A 112 1.48 -9.46 -6.07
C ILE A 112 1.72 -8.50 -4.91
N VAL A 113 2.33 -7.34 -5.14
CA VAL A 113 2.65 -6.38 -4.07
C VAL A 113 1.35 -5.83 -3.44
N PRO A 114 0.44 -5.18 -4.19
CA PRO A 114 -0.85 -4.77 -3.64
C PRO A 114 -1.64 -5.92 -2.99
N ARG A 115 -1.65 -7.11 -3.60
CA ARG A 115 -2.36 -8.28 -3.09
C ARG A 115 -1.87 -8.66 -1.69
N LEU A 116 -0.56 -8.79 -1.50
CA LEU A 116 0.02 -9.18 -0.21
C LEU A 116 -0.28 -8.15 0.88
N TYR A 117 -0.10 -6.87 0.60
CA TYR A 117 -0.38 -5.82 1.58
C TYR A 117 -1.85 -5.83 2.00
N LEU A 118 -2.79 -5.91 1.05
CA LEU A 118 -4.22 -5.96 1.37
C LEU A 118 -4.63 -7.26 2.09
N MET A 119 -4.06 -8.41 1.71
CA MET A 119 -4.29 -9.66 2.42
C MET A 119 -3.79 -9.60 3.86
N ILE A 120 -2.64 -8.98 4.11
CA ILE A 120 -2.09 -8.77 5.46
C ILE A 120 -3.00 -7.83 6.25
N THR A 121 -3.40 -6.69 5.68
CA THR A 121 -4.28 -5.71 6.34
C THR A 121 -5.62 -6.34 6.72
N LEU A 122 -6.29 -6.99 5.78
CA LEU A 122 -7.54 -7.71 6.06
C LEU A 122 -7.28 -8.80 7.11
N GLY A 123 -6.25 -9.63 6.89
CA GLY A 123 -5.76 -10.69 7.80
C GLY A 123 -5.72 -10.24 9.25
N ALA A 124 -5.02 -9.15 9.51
CA ALA A 124 -4.87 -8.57 10.84
C ALA A 124 -6.21 -8.10 11.44
N VAL A 125 -7.09 -7.49 10.63
CA VAL A 125 -8.42 -7.06 11.07
C VAL A 125 -9.27 -8.25 11.50
N HIS A 126 -9.28 -9.34 10.71
CA HIS A 126 -10.09 -10.52 11.02
C HIS A 126 -9.60 -11.24 12.28
N ILE A 127 -8.29 -11.37 12.47
CA ILE A 127 -7.73 -11.97 13.70
C ILE A 127 -8.11 -11.17 14.95
N ARG A 128 -8.23 -9.85 14.85
CA ARG A 128 -8.66 -9.01 15.99
C ARG A 128 -10.16 -9.01 16.25
N SER A 129 -10.97 -9.38 15.25
CA SER A 129 -12.43 -9.25 15.28
C SER A 129 -13.15 -10.59 15.47
N GLY A 130 -12.47 -11.70 15.23
CA GLY A 130 -12.93 -13.05 15.57
C GLY A 130 -12.52 -13.45 16.99
#